data_AF-A0A925M789-F1
#
_entry.id   AF-A0A925M789-F1
#
_cell.length_a   1.000
_cell.length_b   1.000
_cell.length_c   1.000
_cell.angle_alpha   90.00
_cell.angle_beta   90.00
_cell.angle_gamma   90.00
#
_symmetry.space_group_name_H-M   'P 1'
#
loop_
_entity.id
_entity.type
_entity.pdbx_description
1 polymer ?
#
loop_
_entity_poly.entity_id
_entity_poly.type
_entity_poly.pdbx_seq_one_letter_code
_entity_poly.pdbx_strand_id
1 'polypeptide(L)'
;MVNHPSAEVAAPPPWYTQTRVRRWIWIAIVVVIGLAASTLFGDVRQLGAQLRGFGWWAFIAALALAAANYAIRFLRWQLYLRHQSVSVPWGSSALVFGAGLSLSITPGKLGELVKSYLLRELHDIPATRTAPIVVAERVSDLIALLLLAVGGVWAYGIETTFVLAAAALIGLGLVLLAWPRPTRALVDLVTR
;
A
#
# COMPACT_ATOMS: atom_id res chain seq x y z
N MET A 1 27.43 12.66 57.19
CA MET A 1 27.34 13.38 55.89
C MET A 1 28.44 12.84 55.00
N VAL A 2 28.11 11.85 54.16
CA VAL A 2 29.06 11.23 53.23
C VAL A 2 28.93 12.00 51.92
N ASN A 3 30.00 12.69 51.51
CA ASN A 3 30.08 13.43 50.27
C ASN A 3 30.11 12.42 49.10
N HIS A 4 29.03 12.36 48.31
CA HIS A 4 29.05 11.64 47.04
C HIS A 4 29.84 12.50 46.02
N PRO A 5 30.97 12.01 45.47
CA PRO A 5 31.67 12.72 44.42
C PRO A 5 30.77 12.79 43.19
N SER A 6 30.47 14.01 42.75
CA SER A 6 29.81 14.32 41.48
C SER A 6 30.55 13.61 40.34
N ALA A 7 29.87 12.67 39.69
CA ALA A 7 30.37 11.98 38.51
C ALA A 7 30.72 13.01 37.43
N GLU A 8 32.02 13.16 37.16
CA GLU A 8 32.54 13.92 36.04
C GLU A 8 31.92 13.36 34.75
N VAL A 9 31.12 14.18 34.07
CA VAL A 9 30.58 13.84 32.75
C VAL A 9 31.76 13.78 31.79
N ALA A 10 32.20 12.55 31.48
CA ALA A 10 33.31 12.31 30.57
C ALA A 10 33.09 13.06 29.23
N ALA A 11 34.09 13.82 28.80
CA ALA A 11 34.05 14.53 27.53
C ALA A 11 33.80 13.51 26.39
N PRO A 12 32.94 13.83 25.40
CA PRO A 12 32.64 12.91 24.32
C PRO A 12 33.92 12.53 23.57
N PRO A 13 34.11 11.25 23.21
CA PRO A 13 35.32 10.77 22.57
C PRO A 13 35.57 11.45 21.21
N PRO A 14 36.83 11.58 20.75
CA PRO A 14 37.21 12.40 19.59
C PRO A 14 36.61 11.94 18.24
N TRP A 15 36.07 10.71 18.17
CA TRP A 15 35.34 10.22 17.00
C TRP A 15 33.91 10.80 16.91
N TYR A 16 33.41 11.47 17.95
CA TYR A 16 32.11 12.15 18.01
C TYR A 16 32.18 13.58 17.44
N THR A 17 32.89 13.79 16.33
CA THR A 17 32.91 15.09 15.65
C THR A 17 31.68 15.24 14.76
N GLN A 18 30.57 15.67 15.37
CA GLN A 18 29.29 16.00 14.71
C GLN A 18 29.45 16.88 13.45
N THR A 19 30.50 17.70 13.40
CA THR A 19 30.84 18.59 12.28
C THR A 19 31.30 17.87 11.03
N ARG A 20 31.95 16.70 11.13
CA ARG A 20 32.47 15.96 9.97
C ARG A 20 31.35 15.20 9.27
N VAL A 21 30.50 14.51 10.03
CA VAL A 21 29.31 13.81 9.51
C VAL A 21 28.33 14.81 8.90
N ARG A 22 28.07 15.95 9.56
CA ARG A 22 27.22 17.02 9.03
C ARG A 22 27.73 17.56 7.68
N ARG A 23 29.05 17.72 7.52
CA ARG A 23 29.64 18.13 6.23
C ARG A 23 29.39 17.11 5.12
N TRP A 24 29.58 15.82 5.39
CA TRP A 24 29.30 14.77 4.42
C TRP A 24 27.82 14.65 4.05
N ILE A 25 26.91 14.85 5.03
CA ILE A 25 25.46 14.94 4.78
C ILE A 25 25.14 16.11 3.84
N TRP A 26 25.71 17.31 4.09
CA TRP A 26 25.50 18.46 3.21
C TRP A 26 26.07 18.24 1.80
N ILE A 27 27.24 17.61 1.69
CA ILE A 27 27.82 17.24 0.40
C ILE A 27 26.90 16.27 -0.34
N ALA A 28 26.39 15.23 0.33
CA ALA A 28 25.46 14.27 -0.26
C ALA A 28 24.17 14.94 -0.73
N ILE A 29 23.59 15.84 0.08
CA ILE A 29 22.39 16.61 -0.30
C ILE A 29 22.65 17.47 -1.53
N VAL A 30 23.76 18.21 -1.57
CA VAL A 30 24.12 19.06 -2.71
C VAL A 30 24.36 18.23 -3.97
N VAL A 31 25.00 17.06 -3.84
CA VAL A 31 25.21 16.14 -4.97
C VAL A 31 23.89 15.57 -5.49
N VAL A 32 22.97 15.15 -4.60
CA VAL A 32 21.64 14.65 -4.98
C VAL A 32 20.81 15.74 -5.66
N ILE A 33 20.80 16.96 -5.09
CA ILE A 33 20.09 18.10 -5.69
C ILE A 33 20.74 18.49 -7.02
N GLY A 34 22.07 18.49 -7.11
CA GLY A 34 22.82 18.78 -8.33
C GLY A 34 22.55 17.77 -9.44
N LEU A 35 22.51 16.47 -9.10
CA LEU A 35 22.14 15.40 -10.03
C LEU A 35 20.69 15.55 -10.47
N ALA A 36 19.73 15.70 -9.54
CA ALA A 36 18.32 15.90 -9.85
C ALA A 36 18.10 17.15 -10.73
N ALA A 37 18.77 18.26 -10.41
CA ALA A 37 18.75 19.47 -11.21
C ALA A 37 19.36 19.22 -12.59
N SER A 38 20.50 18.54 -12.70
CA SER A 38 21.14 18.24 -13.99
C SER A 38 20.25 17.36 -14.89
N THR A 39 19.55 16.38 -14.33
CA THR A 39 18.59 15.55 -15.06
C THR A 39 17.34 16.33 -15.44
N LEU A 40 16.88 17.24 -14.59
CA LEU A 40 15.74 18.09 -14.90
C LEU A 40 16.09 19.10 -15.99
N PHE A 41 17.19 19.84 -15.86
CA PHE A 41 17.61 20.92 -16.76
C PHE A 41 18.22 20.43 -18.09
N GLY A 42 18.92 19.30 -18.10
CA GLY A 42 19.50 18.72 -19.31
C GLY A 42 18.44 18.19 -20.27
N ASP A 43 17.36 17.62 -19.74
CA ASP A 43 16.31 16.98 -20.52
C ASP A 43 15.04 17.83 -20.74
N VAL A 44 14.87 19.03 -20.15
CA VAL A 44 13.60 19.80 -20.33
C VAL A 44 13.24 20.00 -21.81
N ARG A 45 14.23 20.27 -22.67
CA ARG A 45 13.99 20.48 -24.11
C ARG A 45 13.61 19.18 -24.82
N GLN A 46 14.22 18.06 -24.42
CA GLN A 46 13.98 16.74 -24.99
C GLN A 46 12.65 16.17 -24.47
N LEU A 47 12.35 16.32 -23.18
CA LEU A 47 11.06 16.08 -22.53
C LEU A 47 9.96 16.91 -23.18
N GLY A 48 10.17 18.20 -23.42
CA GLY A 48 9.22 19.09 -24.11
C GLY A 48 9.00 18.72 -25.59
N ALA A 49 9.99 18.12 -26.26
CA ALA A 49 9.81 17.57 -27.59
C ALA A 49 8.96 16.28 -27.57
N GLN A 50 9.22 15.37 -26.61
CA GLN A 50 8.45 14.13 -26.43
C GLN A 50 7.01 14.41 -25.97
N LEU A 51 6.78 15.38 -25.10
CA LEU A 51 5.45 15.80 -24.63
C LEU A 51 4.56 16.42 -25.73
N ARG A 52 5.18 16.98 -26.79
CA ARG A 52 4.44 17.50 -27.96
C ARG A 52 3.94 16.37 -28.87
N GLY A 53 4.67 15.26 -28.95
CA GLY A 53 4.25 14.04 -29.65
C GLY A 53 3.44 13.09 -28.77
N PHE A 54 3.29 13.40 -27.48
CA PHE A 54 2.61 12.55 -26.52
C PHE A 54 1.11 12.52 -26.80
N GLY A 55 0.54 11.31 -26.88
CA GLY A 55 -0.89 11.10 -27.08
C GLY A 55 -1.67 11.50 -25.84
N TRP A 56 -1.90 12.80 -25.63
CA TRP A 56 -2.65 13.34 -24.49
C TRP A 56 -4.05 12.71 -24.35
N TRP A 57 -4.65 12.29 -25.46
CA TRP A 57 -5.90 11.52 -25.45
C TRP A 57 -5.75 10.19 -24.68
N ALA A 58 -4.64 9.46 -24.88
CA ALA A 58 -4.38 8.19 -24.22
C ALA A 58 -4.10 8.40 -22.73
N PHE A 59 -3.44 9.50 -22.37
CA PHE A 59 -3.27 9.91 -20.98
C PHE A 59 -4.60 10.22 -20.30
N ILE A 60 -5.46 11.01 -20.93
CA ILE A 60 -6.80 11.31 -20.41
C ILE A 60 -7.64 10.04 -20.32
N ALA A 61 -7.58 9.17 -21.34
CA ALA A 61 -8.27 7.89 -21.34
C ALA A 61 -7.78 6.99 -20.19
N ALA A 62 -6.46 6.91 -19.97
CA ALA A 62 -5.88 6.17 -18.85
C ALA A 62 -6.33 6.73 -17.50
N LEU A 63 -6.38 8.06 -17.37
CA LEU A 63 -6.87 8.71 -16.15
C LEU A 63 -8.36 8.45 -15.92
N ALA A 64 -9.18 8.50 -16.97
CA ALA A 64 -10.60 8.18 -16.91
C ALA A 64 -10.82 6.70 -16.54
N LEU A 65 -10.05 5.78 -17.11
CA LEU A 65 -10.05 4.35 -16.76
C LEU A 65 -9.65 4.13 -15.29
N ALA A 66 -8.63 4.84 -14.80
CA ALA A 66 -8.22 4.78 -13.40
C ALA A 66 -9.32 5.31 -12.46
N ALA A 67 -9.95 6.43 -12.81
CA ALA A 67 -11.07 6.99 -12.04
C ALA A 67 -12.27 6.04 -12.03
N ALA A 68 -12.61 5.47 -13.19
CA ALA A 68 -13.68 4.47 -13.32
C ALA A 68 -13.38 3.21 -12.50
N ASN A 69 -12.12 2.76 -12.45
CA ASN A 69 -11.71 1.65 -11.59
C ASN A 69 -12.02 1.94 -10.12
N TYR A 70 -11.63 3.10 -9.60
CA TYR A 70 -11.92 3.48 -8.21
C TYR A 70 -13.42 3.64 -7.94
N ALA A 71 -14.19 4.17 -8.90
CA ALA A 71 -15.63 4.27 -8.79
C ALA A 71 -16.31 2.89 -8.68
N ILE A 72 -15.91 1.92 -9.50
CA ILE A 72 -16.42 0.54 -9.44
C ILE A 72 -16.09 -0.09 -8.08
N ARG A 73 -14.87 0.12 -7.57
CA ARG A 73 -14.47 -0.38 -6.24
C ARG A 73 -15.30 0.24 -5.12
N PHE A 74 -15.59 1.53 -5.21
CA PHE A 74 -16.47 2.21 -4.26
C PHE A 74 -17.91 1.66 -4.30
N LEU A 75 -18.45 1.42 -5.50
CA LEU A 75 -19.78 0.81 -5.65
C LEU A 75 -19.82 -0.60 -5.06
N ARG A 76 -18.78 -1.42 -5.29
CA ARG A 76 -18.66 -2.75 -4.68
C ARG A 76 -18.68 -2.66 -3.15
N TRP A 77 -17.94 -1.71 -2.58
CA TRP A 77 -17.96 -1.45 -1.14
C TRP A 77 -19.37 -1.10 -0.63
N GLN A 78 -20.11 -0.23 -1.33
CA GLN A 78 -21.50 0.07 -1.00
C GLN A 78 -22.40 -1.17 -1.02
N LEU A 79 -22.23 -2.03 -2.02
CA LEU A 79 -23.00 -3.28 -2.14
C LEU A 79 -22.71 -4.21 -0.96
N TYR A 80 -21.46 -4.35 -0.54
CA TYR A 80 -21.13 -5.16 0.63
C TYR A 80 -21.71 -4.59 1.93
N LEU A 81 -21.67 -3.27 2.14
CA LEU A 81 -22.32 -2.64 3.30
C LEU A 81 -23.82 -2.90 3.32
N ARG A 82 -24.50 -2.74 2.17
CA ARG A 82 -25.94 -3.05 2.02
C ARG A 82 -26.24 -4.50 2.34
N HIS A 83 -25.41 -5.44 1.87
CA HIS A 83 -25.57 -6.86 2.14
C HIS A 83 -25.44 -7.21 3.63
N GLN A 84 -24.64 -6.45 4.39
CA GLN A 84 -24.51 -6.61 5.85
C GLN A 84 -25.55 -5.79 6.64
N SER A 85 -26.57 -5.25 5.96
CA SER A 85 -27.59 -4.36 6.53
C SER A 85 -27.00 -3.13 7.24
N VAL A 86 -25.84 -2.67 6.77
CA VAL A 86 -25.15 -1.49 7.29
C VAL A 86 -25.55 -0.29 6.45
N SER A 87 -26.26 0.67 7.06
CA SER A 87 -26.68 1.91 6.40
C SER A 87 -25.69 3.03 6.74
N VAL A 88 -25.01 3.55 5.70
CA VAL A 88 -24.08 4.68 5.82
C VAL A 88 -24.43 5.71 4.75
N PRO A 89 -24.50 7.01 5.08
CA PRO A 89 -24.66 8.07 4.08
C PRO A 89 -23.55 7.99 3.03
N TRP A 90 -23.89 8.22 1.76
CA TRP A 90 -22.94 8.11 0.64
C TRP A 90 -21.70 8.99 0.81
N GLY A 91 -21.87 10.23 1.29
CA GLY A 91 -20.77 11.16 1.54
C GLY A 91 -19.79 10.63 2.59
N SER A 92 -20.30 10.20 3.75
CA SER A 92 -19.47 9.62 4.81
C SER A 92 -18.77 8.34 4.34
N SER A 93 -19.49 7.47 3.62
CA SER A 93 -18.88 6.26 3.08
C SER A 93 -17.83 6.55 2.00
N ALA A 94 -17.98 7.61 1.21
CA ALA A 94 -16.98 8.04 0.25
C ALA A 94 -15.72 8.57 0.94
N LEU A 95 -15.87 9.33 2.03
CA LEU A 95 -14.75 9.77 2.87
C LEU A 95 -14.01 8.58 3.50
N VAL A 96 -14.76 7.62 4.07
CA VAL A 96 -14.20 6.38 4.62
C VAL A 96 -13.44 5.60 3.54
N PHE A 97 -14.01 5.46 2.34
CA PHE A 97 -13.36 4.78 1.23
C PHE A 97 -12.09 5.50 0.77
N GLY A 98 -12.15 6.83 0.61
CA GLY A 98 -11.02 7.67 0.25
C GLY A 98 -9.89 7.64 1.27
N ALA A 99 -10.21 7.69 2.57
CA ALA A 99 -9.22 7.53 3.63
C ALA A 99 -8.51 6.17 3.55
N GLY A 100 -9.27 5.10 3.29
CA GLY A 100 -8.71 3.76 3.07
C GLY A 100 -7.79 3.68 1.84
N LEU A 101 -8.09 4.44 0.77
CA LEU A 101 -7.22 4.54 -0.41
C LEU A 101 -5.91 5.27 -0.10
N SER A 102 -5.95 6.39 0.64
CA SER A 102 -4.73 7.14 1.01
C SER A 102 -3.76 6.29 1.83
N LEU A 103 -4.28 5.37 2.64
CA LEU A 103 -3.49 4.49 3.49
C LEU A 103 -3.08 3.18 2.79
N SER A 104 -3.42 3.00 1.51
CA SER A 104 -3.13 1.77 0.74
C SER A 104 -1.64 1.53 0.46
N ILE A 105 -0.79 2.54 0.66
CA ILE A 105 0.69 2.45 0.53
C ILE A 105 1.31 1.59 1.66
N THR A 106 0.54 1.25 2.69
CA THR A 106 0.99 0.39 3.79
C THR A 106 1.28 -1.05 3.33
N PRO A 107 2.31 -1.72 3.89
CA PRO A 107 2.62 -3.11 3.56
C PRO A 107 1.40 -4.02 3.82
N GLY A 108 1.06 -4.87 2.84
CA GLY A 108 -0.11 -5.74 2.91
C GLY A 108 -1.47 -5.03 2.71
N LYS A 109 -1.49 -3.74 2.34
CA LYS A 109 -2.71 -2.91 2.23
C LYS A 109 -3.55 -2.85 3.52
N LEU A 110 -2.88 -2.93 4.68
CA LEU A 110 -3.51 -2.84 6.00
C LEU A 110 -4.31 -1.55 6.20
N GLY A 111 -3.95 -0.48 5.49
CA GLY A 111 -4.68 0.78 5.45
C GLY A 111 -6.14 0.66 5.04
N GLU A 112 -6.53 -0.40 4.33
CA GLU A 112 -7.94 -0.61 4.01
C GLU A 112 -8.78 -1.12 5.19
N LEU A 113 -8.15 -1.72 6.22
CA LEU A 113 -8.82 -2.06 7.49
C LEU A 113 -9.22 -0.82 8.28
N VAL A 114 -8.60 0.32 7.99
CA VAL A 114 -8.98 1.62 8.57
C VAL A 114 -10.41 1.99 8.16
N LYS A 115 -10.95 1.48 7.04
CA LYS A 115 -12.36 1.67 6.69
C LYS A 115 -13.29 1.12 7.78
N SER A 116 -12.98 -0.08 8.28
CA SER A 116 -13.75 -0.73 9.36
C SER A 116 -13.60 0.01 10.69
N TYR A 117 -12.39 0.53 10.97
CA TYR A 117 -12.15 1.38 12.14
C TYR A 117 -12.92 2.70 12.07
N LEU A 118 -12.87 3.40 10.93
CA LEU A 118 -13.57 4.67 10.73
C LEU A 118 -15.08 4.51 10.77
N LEU A 119 -15.64 3.40 10.26
CA LEU A 119 -17.06 3.11 10.42
C LEU A 119 -17.46 2.85 11.87
N ARG A 120 -16.56 2.27 12.67
CA ARG A 120 -16.79 2.14 14.11
C ARG A 120 -16.80 3.51 14.78
N GLU A 121 -15.84 4.36 14.46
CA GLU A 121 -15.71 5.67 15.11
C GLU A 121 -16.82 6.66 14.70
N LEU A 122 -17.16 6.70 13.41
CA LEU A 122 -18.09 7.70 12.85
C LEU A 122 -19.57 7.28 12.92
N HIS A 123 -19.84 5.97 12.97
CA HIS A 123 -21.19 5.43 12.82
C HIS A 123 -21.51 4.31 13.84
N ASP A 124 -20.63 4.07 14.81
CA ASP A 124 -20.78 3.05 15.86
C ASP A 124 -21.04 1.62 15.32
N ILE A 125 -20.56 1.35 14.10
CA ILE A 125 -20.68 0.04 13.47
C ILE A 125 -19.54 -0.85 13.96
N PRO A 126 -19.82 -2.01 14.60
CA PRO A 126 -18.76 -2.89 15.08
C PRO A 126 -17.82 -3.31 13.95
N ALA A 127 -16.52 -3.13 14.15
CA ALA A 127 -15.49 -3.55 13.19
C ALA A 127 -15.57 -5.06 12.88
N THR A 128 -16.13 -5.88 13.78
CA THR A 128 -16.39 -7.30 13.54
C THR A 128 -17.38 -7.57 12.41
N ARG A 129 -18.29 -6.63 12.09
CA ARG A 129 -19.21 -6.74 10.95
C ARG A 129 -18.58 -6.30 9.64
N THR A 130 -17.66 -5.33 9.68
CA THR A 130 -17.11 -4.68 8.47
C THR A 130 -15.71 -5.15 8.10
N ALA A 131 -14.90 -5.66 9.02
CA ALA A 131 -13.58 -6.20 8.72
C ALA A 131 -13.61 -7.42 7.79
N PRO A 132 -14.56 -8.37 7.91
CA PRO A 132 -14.69 -9.46 6.95
C PRO A 132 -14.97 -8.99 5.51
N ILE A 133 -15.63 -7.84 5.33
CA ILE A 133 -15.87 -7.24 4.01
C ILE A 133 -14.55 -6.89 3.33
N VAL A 134 -13.63 -6.24 4.06
CA VAL A 134 -12.31 -5.85 3.53
C VAL A 134 -11.51 -7.08 3.12
N VAL A 135 -11.56 -8.15 3.92
CA VAL A 135 -10.92 -9.44 3.58
C VAL A 135 -11.55 -10.05 2.33
N ALA A 136 -12.89 -10.07 2.24
CA ALA A 136 -13.61 -10.58 1.06
C ALA A 136 -13.25 -9.80 -0.21
N GLU A 137 -13.07 -8.48 -0.12
CA GLU A 137 -12.56 -7.66 -1.24
C GLU A 137 -11.18 -8.13 -1.70
N ARG A 138 -10.28 -8.51 -0.79
CA ARG A 138 -8.94 -9.00 -1.16
C ARG A 138 -9.00 -10.36 -1.84
N VAL A 139 -9.76 -11.28 -1.26
CA VAL A 139 -9.92 -12.63 -1.82
C VAL A 139 -10.53 -12.55 -3.21
N SER A 140 -11.56 -11.74 -3.40
CA SER A 140 -12.19 -11.55 -4.71
C SER A 140 -11.27 -10.90 -5.74
N ASP A 141 -10.48 -9.88 -5.37
CA ASP A 141 -9.47 -9.28 -6.25
C ASP A 141 -8.40 -10.30 -6.69
N LEU A 142 -8.00 -11.19 -5.78
CA LEU A 142 -6.98 -12.19 -6.06
C LEU A 142 -7.52 -13.34 -6.92
N ILE A 143 -8.74 -13.80 -6.68
CA ILE A 143 -9.42 -14.74 -7.56
C ILE A 143 -9.50 -14.14 -8.98
N ALA A 144 -9.91 -12.88 -9.11
CA ALA A 144 -9.96 -12.20 -10.40
C ALA A 144 -8.57 -12.14 -11.07
N LEU A 145 -7.52 -11.80 -10.32
CA LEU A 145 -6.14 -11.79 -10.81
C LEU A 145 -5.70 -13.17 -11.30
N LEU A 146 -5.99 -14.23 -10.54
CA LEU A 146 -5.64 -15.61 -10.89
C LEU A 146 -6.36 -16.06 -12.17
N LEU A 147 -7.66 -15.77 -12.28
CA LEU A 147 -8.43 -16.07 -13.49
C LEU A 147 -7.89 -15.32 -14.70
N LEU A 148 -7.54 -14.05 -14.56
CA LEU A 148 -6.92 -13.26 -15.62
C LEU A 148 -5.55 -13.78 -16.01
N ALA A 149 -4.74 -14.21 -15.04
CA ALA A 149 -3.43 -14.81 -15.31
C ALA A 149 -3.57 -16.12 -16.11
N VAL A 150 -4.48 -17.00 -15.69
CA VAL A 150 -4.78 -18.25 -16.41
C VAL A 150 -5.30 -17.96 -17.82
N GLY A 151 -6.24 -17.01 -17.97
CA GLY A 151 -6.77 -16.61 -19.27
C GLY A 151 -5.69 -16.00 -20.19
N GLY A 152 -4.79 -15.19 -19.64
CA GLY A 152 -3.65 -14.63 -20.37
C GLY A 152 -2.69 -15.70 -20.87
N VAL A 153 -2.36 -16.69 -20.04
CA VAL A 153 -1.51 -17.81 -20.46
C VAL A 153 -2.16 -18.62 -21.55
N TRP A 154 -3.45 -18.93 -21.40
CA TRP A 154 -4.18 -19.65 -22.43
C TRP A 154 -4.19 -18.90 -23.77
N ALA A 155 -4.33 -17.56 -23.73
CA ALA A 155 -4.34 -16.73 -24.93
C ALA A 155 -2.95 -16.58 -25.60
N TYR A 156 -1.86 -16.57 -24.84
CA TYR A 156 -0.51 -16.26 -25.35
C TYR A 156 0.45 -17.47 -25.40
N GLY A 157 0.01 -18.67 -25.01
CA GLY A 157 0.77 -19.91 -25.16
C GLY A 157 2.06 -19.98 -24.33
N ILE A 158 2.14 -19.21 -23.24
CA ILE A 158 3.25 -19.26 -22.29
C ILE A 158 3.25 -20.65 -21.61
N GLU A 159 4.44 -21.19 -21.30
CA GLU A 159 4.64 -22.42 -20.50
C GLU A 159 3.64 -22.51 -19.33
N THR A 160 2.58 -23.29 -19.51
CA THR A 160 1.40 -23.35 -18.63
C THR A 160 1.76 -23.82 -17.22
N THR A 161 2.82 -24.62 -17.11
CA THR A 161 3.33 -25.17 -15.85
C THR A 161 3.73 -24.09 -14.85
N PHE A 162 4.44 -23.04 -15.28
CA PHE A 162 4.94 -22.01 -14.36
C PHE A 162 3.79 -21.16 -13.80
N VAL A 163 2.80 -20.83 -14.64
CA VAL A 163 1.67 -20.00 -14.20
C VAL A 163 0.68 -20.79 -13.36
N LEU A 164 0.43 -22.06 -13.68
CA LEU A 164 -0.39 -22.92 -12.81
C LEU A 164 0.29 -23.13 -11.46
N ALA A 165 1.61 -23.32 -11.42
CA ALA A 165 2.37 -23.42 -10.17
C ALA A 165 2.31 -22.12 -9.34
N ALA A 166 2.51 -20.96 -9.98
CA ALA A 166 2.39 -19.66 -9.32
C ALA A 166 0.95 -19.41 -8.82
N ALA A 167 -0.05 -19.74 -9.63
CA ALA A 167 -1.46 -19.62 -9.26
C ALA A 167 -1.83 -20.53 -8.08
N ALA A 168 -1.34 -21.78 -8.07
CA ALA A 168 -1.52 -22.72 -6.97
C ALA A 168 -0.82 -22.23 -5.69
N LEU A 169 0.40 -21.69 -5.78
CA LEU A 169 1.13 -21.14 -4.64
C LEU A 169 0.42 -19.91 -4.05
N ILE A 170 -0.03 -18.98 -4.89
CA ILE A 170 -0.81 -17.82 -4.48
C ILE A 170 -2.12 -18.29 -3.84
N GLY A 171 -2.85 -19.19 -4.50
CA GLY A 171 -4.10 -19.78 -3.97
C GLY A 171 -3.90 -20.43 -2.60
N LEU A 172 -2.83 -21.21 -2.43
CA LEU A 172 -2.48 -21.85 -1.16
C LEU A 172 -2.16 -20.81 -0.07
N GLY A 173 -1.33 -19.82 -0.38
CA GLY A 173 -1.02 -18.72 0.53
C GLY A 173 -2.28 -17.99 1.00
N LEU A 174 -3.28 -17.86 0.13
CA LEU A 174 -4.55 -17.23 0.46
C LEU A 174 -5.47 -18.09 1.29
N VAL A 175 -5.55 -19.39 1.02
CA VAL A 175 -6.27 -20.33 1.88
C VAL A 175 -5.67 -20.31 3.29
N LEU A 176 -4.34 -20.28 3.40
CA LEU A 176 -3.65 -20.20 4.69
C LEU A 176 -3.91 -18.89 5.43
N LEU A 177 -3.92 -17.75 4.72
CA LEU A 177 -4.24 -16.43 5.29
C LEU A 177 -5.72 -16.27 5.66
N ALA A 178 -6.63 -16.84 4.86
CA ALA A 178 -8.07 -16.79 5.10
C ALA A 178 -8.50 -17.73 6.24
N TRP A 179 -7.71 -18.75 6.57
CA TRP A 179 -8.03 -19.70 7.64
C TRP A 179 -7.53 -19.18 9.00
N PRO A 180 -8.42 -18.88 9.97
CA PRO A 180 -8.02 -18.29 11.27
C PRO A 180 -7.25 -19.24 12.19
N ARG A 181 -7.23 -20.55 11.88
CA ARG A 181 -6.64 -21.60 12.73
C ARG A 181 -5.11 -21.70 12.58
N PRO A 182 -4.55 -21.84 11.35
CA PRO A 182 -3.10 -21.89 11.18
C PRO A 182 -2.41 -20.54 11.47
N THR A 183 -3.06 -19.42 11.18
CA THR A 183 -2.53 -18.08 11.50
C THR A 183 -2.35 -17.87 13.00
N ARG A 184 -3.31 -18.29 13.83
CA ARG A 184 -3.17 -18.27 15.29
C ARG A 184 -2.10 -19.24 15.79
N ALA A 185 -2.04 -20.46 15.25
CA ALA A 185 -1.02 -21.43 15.61
C ALA A 185 0.41 -20.97 15.23
N LEU A 186 0.56 -20.23 14.13
CA LEU A 186 1.84 -19.67 13.70
C LEU A 186 2.27 -18.49 14.57
N VAL A 187 1.32 -17.63 14.97
CA VAL A 187 1.57 -16.55 15.92
C VAL A 187 2.01 -17.14 17.26
N ASP A 188 1.29 -18.15 17.77
CA ASP A 188 1.63 -18.84 19.04
C ASP A 188 2.97 -19.61 18.98
N LEU A 189 3.47 -19.96 17.79
CA LEU A 189 4.77 -20.60 17.60
C LEU A 189 5.92 -19.58 17.57
N VAL A 190 5.65 -18.36 17.08
CA VAL A 190 6.65 -17.27 16.97
C VAL A 190 6.72 -16.43 18.26
N THR A 191 5.67 -16.42 19.09
CA THR A 191 5.63 -15.72 20.38
C THR A 191 5.96 -16.61 21.59
N ARG A 192 6.30 -17.87 21.38
CA ARG A 192 6.92 -18.77 22.39
C ARG A 192 8.44 -18.72 22.29
#